data_AF-A0A9D7RH47-F1
#
_entry.id   AF-A0A9D7RH47-F1
#
_cell.length_a   1.000
_cell.length_b   1.000
_cell.length_c   1.000
_cell.angle_alpha   90.00
_cell.angle_beta   90.00
_cell.angle_gamma   90.00
#
_symmetry.space_group_name_H-M   'P 1'
#
loop_
_entity.id
_entity.type
_entity.pdbx_description
1 polymer ?
#
loop_
_entity_poly.entity_id
_entity_poly.type
_entity_poly.pdbx_seq_one_letter_code
_entity_poly.pdbx_strand_id
1 'polypeptide(L)'
;MKIKVGIFFGGASRVKERSFDVGRTAYNYLNRSCFEPVPIFVDSLENIILLDWQSVFQPNIRDFCPAQELCPPSPNQFRIYIESLGNLPQEELDRHFQKMGKTVKAAELPQLINFAFY
;
A
#
# COMPACT_ATOMS: atom_id res chain seq x y z
N MET A 1 -1.78 -22.98 13.78
CA MET A 1 -1.12 -22.16 12.73
C MET A 1 -2.22 -21.36 12.05
N LYS A 2 -2.10 -20.03 11.93
CA LYS A 2 -3.13 -19.22 11.27
C LYS A 2 -2.91 -19.20 9.75
N ILE A 3 -3.98 -19.14 8.98
CA ILE A 3 -3.90 -19.03 7.52
C ILE A 3 -3.63 -17.56 7.16
N LYS A 4 -2.56 -17.29 6.41
CA LYS A 4 -2.19 -15.94 5.99
C LYS A 4 -3.03 -15.52 4.79
N VAL A 5 -3.73 -14.41 4.92
CA VAL A 5 -4.65 -13.90 3.90
C VAL A 5 -4.12 -12.56 3.38
N GLY A 6 -3.74 -12.52 2.11
CA GLY A 6 -3.40 -11.28 1.44
C GLY A 6 -4.61 -10.38 1.31
N ILE A 7 -4.55 -9.18 1.85
CA ILE A 7 -5.57 -8.16 1.68
C ILE A 7 -4.99 -7.13 0.71
N PHE A 8 -5.37 -7.22 -0.56
CA PHE A 8 -4.92 -6.28 -1.58
C PHE A 8 -5.74 -5.01 -1.55
N PHE A 9 -5.09 -3.87 -1.74
CA PHE A 9 -5.76 -2.59 -1.89
C PHE A 9 -4.91 -1.55 -2.64
N GLY A 10 -5.57 -0.53 -3.17
CA GLY A 10 -4.96 0.52 -3.98
C GLY A 10 -5.09 0.24 -5.47
N GLY A 11 -3.96 0.09 -6.14
CA GLY A 11 -3.82 -0.20 -7.56
C GLY A 11 -3.76 1.04 -8.47
N ALA A 12 -3.30 0.82 -9.70
CA ALA A 12 -3.26 1.83 -10.78
C ALA A 12 -4.67 2.13 -11.34
N SER A 13 -5.54 2.68 -10.49
CA SER A 13 -6.95 2.91 -10.82
C SER A 13 -7.50 4.21 -10.22
N ARG A 14 -8.53 4.78 -10.87
CA ARG A 14 -9.26 5.95 -10.34
C ARG A 14 -10.04 5.64 -9.05
N VAL A 15 -10.24 4.36 -8.72
CA VAL A 15 -10.95 3.94 -7.50
C VAL A 15 -9.99 3.48 -6.38
N LYS A 16 -8.68 3.75 -6.49
CA LYS A 16 -7.67 3.29 -5.53
C LYS A 16 -7.96 3.65 -4.07
N GLU A 17 -8.47 4.85 -3.80
CA GLU A 17 -8.84 5.28 -2.44
C GLU A 17 -10.00 4.44 -1.90
N ARG A 18 -11.01 4.17 -2.73
CA ARG A 18 -12.11 3.29 -2.36
C ARG A 18 -11.64 1.85 -2.15
N SER A 19 -10.71 1.36 -2.98
CA SER A 19 -10.09 0.05 -2.79
C SER A 19 -9.34 -0.01 -1.45
N PHE A 20 -8.62 1.06 -1.08
CA PHE A 20 -7.98 1.20 0.22
C PHE A 20 -8.97 1.16 1.39
N ASP A 21 -10.10 1.87 1.30
CA ASP A 21 -11.13 1.84 2.34
C ASP A 21 -11.75 0.45 2.53
N VAL A 22 -12.08 -0.23 1.43
CA VAL A 22 -12.66 -1.59 1.43
C VAL A 22 -11.63 -2.60 1.94
N GLY A 23 -10.38 -2.51 1.49
CA GLY A 23 -9.29 -3.37 1.94
C GLY A 23 -8.98 -3.19 3.43
N ARG A 24 -8.94 -1.95 3.92
CA ARG A 24 -8.82 -1.63 5.35
C ARG A 24 -9.95 -2.24 6.17
N THR A 25 -11.18 -2.22 5.65
CA THR A 25 -12.33 -2.88 6.27
C THR A 25 -12.10 -4.38 6.37
N ALA A 26 -11.70 -5.05 5.28
CA ALA A 26 -11.38 -6.48 5.29
C ALA A 26 -10.24 -6.80 6.28
N TYR A 27 -9.18 -5.99 6.32
CA TYR A 27 -8.07 -6.12 7.25
C TYR A 27 -8.51 -6.06 8.73
N ASN A 28 -9.45 -5.16 9.04
CA ASN A 28 -9.95 -4.97 10.41
C ASN A 28 -10.88 -6.09 10.87
N TYR A 29 -11.78 -6.53 10.00
CA TYR A 29 -12.86 -7.46 10.38
C TYR A 29 -12.57 -8.92 10.08
N LEU A 30 -11.41 -9.24 9.50
CA LEU A 30 -11.00 -10.63 9.29
C LEU A 30 -10.95 -11.39 10.62
N ASN A 31 -11.54 -12.59 10.67
CA ASN A 31 -11.55 -13.39 11.88
C ASN A 31 -10.13 -13.83 12.28
N ARG A 32 -9.55 -13.11 13.25
CA ARG A 32 -8.18 -13.33 13.75
C ARG A 32 -8.00 -14.64 14.52
N SER A 33 -9.06 -15.39 14.85
CA SER A 33 -8.92 -16.73 15.43
C SER A 33 -8.44 -17.74 14.39
N CYS A 34 -8.83 -17.55 13.12
CA CYS A 34 -8.52 -18.45 12.01
C CYS A 34 -7.45 -17.90 11.07
N PHE A 35 -7.42 -16.58 10.90
CA PHE A 35 -6.64 -15.93 9.84
C PHE A 35 -5.66 -14.88 10.38
N GLU A 36 -4.60 -14.66 9.60
CA GLU A 36 -3.62 -13.60 9.78
C GLU A 36 -3.68 -12.68 8.54
N PRO A 37 -4.21 -11.45 8.65
CA PRO A 37 -4.29 -10.56 7.50
C PRO A 37 -2.90 -10.01 7.16
N VAL A 38 -2.51 -10.14 5.89
CA VAL A 38 -1.26 -9.62 5.33
C VAL A 38 -1.62 -8.44 4.42
N PRO A 39 -1.33 -7.19 4.82
CA PRO A 39 -1.74 -5.99 4.08
C PRO A 39 -0.83 -5.77 2.87
N ILE A 40 -1.36 -5.88 1.66
CA ILE A 40 -0.60 -5.75 0.42
C ILE A 40 -1.13 -4.53 -0.33
N PHE A 41 -0.35 -3.46 -0.31
CA PHE A 41 -0.63 -2.26 -1.08
C PHE A 41 -0.03 -2.39 -2.48
N VAL A 42 -0.82 -2.05 -3.50
CA VAL A 42 -0.30 -1.84 -4.85
C VAL A 42 -0.39 -0.35 -5.13
N ASP A 43 0.73 0.30 -5.46
CA ASP A 43 0.72 1.73 -5.77
C ASP A 43 0.24 2.00 -7.21
N SER A 44 0.20 3.26 -7.61
CA SER A 44 -0.20 3.63 -8.98
C SER A 44 0.85 3.30 -10.04
N LEU A 45 2.08 2.99 -9.64
CA LEU A 45 3.19 2.60 -10.51
C LEU A 45 3.36 1.07 -10.57
N GLU A 46 2.38 0.32 -10.03
CA GLU A 46 2.34 -1.15 -10.00
C GLU A 46 3.40 -1.80 -9.10
N ASN A 47 3.99 -1.04 -8.18
CA ASN A 47 4.83 -1.58 -7.12
C ASN A 47 3.96 -2.30 -6.10
N ILE A 48 4.37 -3.51 -5.70
CA ILE A 48 3.71 -4.28 -4.64
C ILE A 48 4.48 -4.05 -3.35
N ILE A 49 3.79 -3.55 -2.33
CA ILE A 49 4.36 -3.22 -1.02
C ILE A 49 3.62 -4.03 0.05
N LEU A 50 4.36 -4.85 0.79
CA LEU A 50 3.90 -5.37 2.07
C LEU A 50 3.85 -4.19 3.05
N LEU A 51 2.65 -3.70 3.31
CA LEU A 51 2.44 -2.40 3.96
C LEU A 51 2.58 -2.50 5.48
N ASP A 52 3.22 -1.52 6.10
CA ASP A 52 3.28 -1.40 7.55
C ASP A 52 1.88 -1.10 8.12
N TRP A 53 1.58 -1.70 9.28
CA TRP A 53 0.24 -1.60 9.86
C TRP A 53 -0.15 -0.14 10.15
N GLN A 54 0.80 0.74 10.50
CA GLN A 54 0.54 2.16 10.73
C GLN A 54 -0.02 2.85 9.47
N SER A 55 0.48 2.48 8.29
CA SER A 55 0.03 3.02 7.01
C SER A 55 -1.36 2.53 6.64
N VAL A 56 -1.76 1.31 7.05
CA VAL A 56 -3.13 0.79 6.86
C VAL A 56 -4.18 1.67 7.55
N PHE A 57 -3.83 2.30 8.68
CA PHE A 57 -4.75 3.15 9.44
C PHE A 57 -4.71 4.63 9.07
N GLN A 58 -3.89 5.02 8.09
CA GLN A 58 -3.92 6.38 7.57
C GLN A 58 -5.25 6.65 6.87
N PRO A 59 -5.79 7.89 6.92
CA PRO A 59 -7.11 8.18 6.35
C PRO A 59 -7.20 7.89 4.84
N ASN A 60 -6.19 8.27 4.06
CA ASN A 60 -6.13 8.15 2.60
C ASN A 60 -4.75 7.62 2.15
N ILE A 61 -4.66 7.13 0.90
CA ILE A 61 -3.39 6.72 0.28
C ILE A 61 -2.38 7.89 0.27
N ARG A 62 -2.86 9.09 -0.06
CA ARG A 62 -2.03 10.31 -0.12
C ARG A 62 -1.45 10.76 1.22
N ASP A 63 -1.83 10.10 2.31
CA ASP A 63 -1.28 10.39 3.63
C ASP A 63 0.02 9.62 3.90
N PHE A 64 0.34 8.62 3.08
CA PHE A 64 1.59 7.85 3.17
C PHE A 64 2.29 7.60 1.82
N CYS A 65 1.58 7.72 0.69
CA CYS A 65 2.12 7.48 -0.65
C CYS A 65 1.65 8.58 -1.64
N PRO A 66 2.52 9.52 -2.05
CA PRO A 66 3.94 9.59 -1.75
C PRO A 66 4.24 10.13 -0.34
N ALA A 67 5.47 9.92 0.14
CA ALA A 67 5.94 10.53 1.38
C ALA A 67 6.02 12.05 1.24
N GLN A 68 5.74 12.78 2.33
CA GLN A 68 5.66 14.25 2.29
C GLN A 68 6.93 14.92 1.75
N GLU A 69 8.10 14.32 2.00
CA GLU A 69 9.41 14.81 1.54
C GLU A 69 9.59 14.74 0.01
N LEU A 70 8.83 13.88 -0.67
CA LEU A 70 8.86 13.79 -2.14
C LEU A 70 7.89 14.78 -2.79
N CYS A 71 6.93 15.29 -2.04
CA CYS A 71 5.95 16.23 -2.56
C CYS A 71 6.63 17.58 -2.84
N PRO A 72 6.42 18.18 -4.04
CA PRO A 72 6.94 19.51 -4.32
C PRO A 72 6.30 20.55 -3.39
N PRO A 73 7.02 21.62 -3.03
CA PRO A 73 6.46 22.69 -2.22
C PRO A 73 5.25 23.30 -2.94
N SER A 74 4.13 23.38 -2.23
CA SER A 74 2.88 23.94 -2.73
C SER A 74 2.39 25.02 -1.77
N PRO A 75 2.05 26.24 -2.24
CA PRO A 75 1.49 27.32 -1.40
C PRO A 75 0.24 26.88 -0.62
N ASN A 76 -0.52 25.94 -1.18
CA ASN A 76 -1.76 25.42 -0.60
C ASN A 76 -1.60 24.01 -0.03
N GLN A 77 -0.37 23.48 0.03
CA GLN A 77 -0.04 22.15 0.55
C GLN A 77 -0.89 21.02 -0.07
N PHE A 78 -1.17 21.11 -1.38
CA PHE A 78 -1.94 20.09 -2.07
C PHE A 78 -1.21 18.74 -2.01
N ARG A 79 -1.92 17.70 -1.57
CA ARG A 79 -1.42 16.31 -1.61
C ARG A 79 -1.65 15.72 -3.00
N ILE A 80 -0.57 15.25 -3.61
CA ILE A 80 -0.56 14.60 -4.92
C ILE A 80 -0.47 13.08 -4.79
N TYR A 81 -0.65 12.37 -5.90
CA TYR A 81 -0.42 10.93 -5.97
C TYR A 81 0.99 10.63 -6.51
N ILE A 82 1.51 9.43 -6.24
CA ILE A 82 2.86 9.01 -6.62
C ILE A 82 3.10 9.14 -8.13
N GLU A 83 2.10 8.86 -8.98
CA GLU A 83 2.21 9.00 -10.44
C GLU A 83 2.36 10.45 -10.91
N SER A 84 2.03 11.42 -10.06
CA SER A 84 2.18 12.85 -10.38
C SER A 84 3.62 13.35 -10.20
N LEU A 85 4.49 12.56 -9.55
CA LEU A 85 5.90 12.91 -9.34
C LEU A 85 6.77 12.65 -10.58
N GLY A 86 6.21 12.03 -11.62
CA GLY A 86 6.92 11.72 -12.86
C GLY A 86 7.99 10.64 -12.66
N ASN A 87 9.08 10.73 -13.42
CA ASN A 87 10.15 9.74 -13.42
C ASN A 87 11.14 10.02 -12.29
N LEU A 88 10.84 9.54 -11.09
CA LEU A 88 11.80 9.52 -9.99
C LEU A 88 12.87 8.44 -10.23
N PRO A 89 14.13 8.67 -9.82
CA PRO A 89 15.15 7.62 -9.80
C PRO A 89 14.70 6.43 -8.94
N GLN A 90 15.03 5.21 -9.38
CA GLN A 90 14.65 3.99 -8.66
C GLN A 90 15.11 4.01 -7.19
N GLU A 91 16.31 4.54 -6.91
CA GLU A 91 16.82 4.65 -5.55
C GLU A 91 15.99 5.58 -4.65
N GLU A 92 15.37 6.62 -5.21
CA GLU A 92 14.44 7.48 -4.47
C GLU A 92 13.11 6.77 -4.21
N LEU A 93 12.59 6.03 -5.19
CA LEU A 93 11.39 5.19 -5.02
C LEU A 93 11.62 4.10 -3.98
N ASP A 94 12.78 3.44 -3.99
CA ASP A 94 13.10 2.39 -3.02
C ASP A 94 13.17 2.97 -1.59
N ARG A 95 13.84 4.13 -1.42
CA ARG A 95 13.87 4.85 -0.13
C ARG A 95 12.48 5.32 0.30
N HIS A 96 11.62 5.68 -0.65
CA HIS A 96 10.23 6.02 -0.38
C HIS A 96 9.45 4.83 0.16
N PHE A 97 9.44 3.70 -0.55
CA PHE A 97 8.66 2.52 -0.18
C PHE A 97 9.12 1.91 1.14
N GLN A 98 10.42 1.97 1.46
CA GLN A 98 10.96 1.55 2.75
C GLN A 98 10.37 2.28 3.96
N LYS A 99 9.79 3.47 3.78
CA LYS A 99 9.14 4.22 4.89
C LYS A 99 7.73 3.74 5.22
N MET A 100 7.10 3.02 4.30
CA MET A 100 5.71 2.58 4.41
C MET A 100 5.57 1.06 4.44
N GLY A 101 6.65 0.33 4.14
CA GLY A 101 6.66 -1.12 4.18
C GLY A 101 7.84 -1.72 3.43
N LYS A 102 7.67 -2.96 2.97
CA LYS A 102 8.66 -3.70 2.19
C LYS A 102 8.17 -3.92 0.77
N THR A 103 8.92 -3.47 -0.23
CA THR A 103 8.67 -3.83 -1.64
C THR A 103 8.84 -5.34 -1.82
N VAL A 104 7.89 -5.97 -2.51
CA VAL A 104 7.88 -7.42 -2.77
C VAL A 104 7.71 -7.68 -4.26
N LYS A 105 8.38 -8.71 -4.77
CA LYS A 105 8.15 -9.20 -6.13
C LYS A 105 6.92 -10.10 -6.14
N ALA A 106 6.21 -10.15 -7.26
CA ALA A 106 5.06 -11.06 -7.42
C ALA A 106 5.41 -12.53 -7.13
N ALA A 107 6.62 -12.95 -7.48
CA ALA A 107 7.14 -14.30 -7.19
C ALA A 107 7.33 -14.59 -5.69
N GLU A 108 7.37 -13.56 -4.83
CA GLU A 108 7.47 -13.72 -3.38
C GLU A 108 6.11 -13.94 -2.70
N LEU A 109 5.01 -13.57 -3.37
CA LEU A 109 3.66 -13.64 -2.81
C LEU A 109 3.27 -15.05 -2.29
N PRO A 110 3.56 -16.17 -2.99
CA PRO A 110 3.23 -17.49 -2.50
C PRO A 110 3.92 -17.87 -1.17
N GLN A 111 5.01 -17.19 -0.80
CA GLN A 111 5.67 -17.38 0.50
C GLN A 111 5.06 -16.51 1.61
N LEU A 112 4.36 -15.43 1.23
CA LEU A 112 3.78 -14.45 2.15
C LEU A 112 2.33 -14.77 2.52
N ILE A 113 1.56 -15.32 1.57
CA ILE A 113 0.11 -15.51 1.70
C ILE A 113 -0.34 -16.89 1.22
N ASN A 114 -1.42 -17.42 1.78
CA ASN A 114 -2.04 -18.66 1.34
C ASN A 114 -3.12 -18.42 0.29
N PHE A 115 -3.87 -17.33 0.40
CA PHE A 115 -4.83 -16.83 -0.59
C PHE A 115 -5.04 -15.32 -0.40
N ALA A 116 -5.86 -14.69 -1.24
CA ALA A 116 -6.06 -13.25 -1.21
C ALA A 116 -7.53 -12.79 -1.40
N PHE A 117 -7.83 -11.61 -0.88
CA PHE A 117 -8.97 -10.77 -1.25
C PHE A 117 -8.47 -9.53 -2.01
N TYR A 118 -9.20 -9.08 -3.03
CA TYR A 118 -8.88 -7.94 -3.90
C TYR A 118 -10.10 -7.07 -4.19
#